data_AF-A0A7X1NL22-F1
#
_entry.id   AF-A0A7X1NL22-F1
#
_cell.length_a   1.000
_cell.length_b   1.000
_cell.length_c   1.000
_cell.angle_alpha   90.00
_cell.angle_beta   90.00
_cell.angle_gamma   90.00
#
_symmetry.space_group_name_H-M   'P 1'
#
loop_
_entity.id
_entity.type
_entity.pdbx_description
1 polymer ?
#
loop_
_entity_poly.entity_id
_entity_poly.type
_entity_poly.pdbx_seq_one_letter_code
_entity_poly.pdbx_strand_id
1 'polypeptide(L)'
;MAIGQAALQALQNASTATAWIGDSIGVVAALITRFTANFHAMWAFIGILLLAIAMMNVWLLSRVGLSPSTTPPALVGSVVLGSIGSRLVGNWLTLKAK
;
A
#
# COMPACT_ATOMS: atom_id res chain seq x y z
N MET A 1 22.76 -21.63 17.82
CA MET A 1 22.47 -20.39 17.06
C MET A 1 21.32 -20.54 16.03
N ALA A 2 20.39 -21.49 16.20
CA ALA A 2 19.26 -21.69 15.27
C ALA A 2 18.00 -20.85 15.61
N ILE A 3 17.86 -20.42 16.87
CA ILE A 3 16.67 -19.71 17.37
C ILE A 3 16.54 -18.31 16.73
N GLY A 4 17.66 -17.64 16.46
CA GLY A 4 17.66 -16.30 15.84
C GLY A 4 17.21 -16.29 14.38
N GLN A 5 17.57 -17.32 13.59
CA GLN A 5 17.15 -17.42 12.19
C GLN A 5 15.68 -17.82 12.07
N ALA A 6 15.20 -18.75 12.91
CA ALA A 6 13.79 -19.13 12.93
C ALA A 6 12.87 -17.95 13.33
N ALA A 7 13.30 -17.15 14.31
CA ALA A 7 12.57 -15.94 14.71
C ALA A 7 12.55 -14.87 13.60
N LEU A 8 13.67 -14.66 12.92
CA LEU A 8 13.75 -13.72 11.79
C LEU A 8 12.85 -14.16 10.64
N GLN A 9 12.82 -15.46 10.33
CA GLN A 9 11.99 -16.02 9.26
C GLN A 9 10.50 -15.92 9.58
N ALA A 10 10.10 -16.11 10.85
CA ALA A 10 8.72 -15.89 11.30
C ALA A 10 8.29 -14.41 11.14
N LEU A 11 9.17 -13.47 11.47
CA LEU A 11 8.95 -12.02 11.29
C LEU A 11 8.82 -11.64 9.80
N GLN A 12 9.65 -12.24 8.94
CA GLN A 12 9.58 -12.05 7.48
C GLN A 12 8.27 -12.58 6.89
N ASN A 13 7.79 -13.74 7.34
CA ASN A 13 6.51 -14.29 6.91
C ASN A 13 5.33 -13.43 7.39
N ALA A 14 5.36 -12.98 8.65
CA ALA A 14 4.33 -12.11 9.23
C ALA A 14 4.25 -10.73 8.54
N SER A 15 5.40 -10.13 8.23
CA SER A 15 5.47 -8.87 7.50
C SER A 15 4.99 -9.01 6.05
N THR A 16 5.34 -10.11 5.38
CA THR A 16 4.85 -10.40 4.02
C THR A 16 3.34 -10.62 4.00
N ALA A 17 2.79 -11.36 4.98
CA ALA A 17 1.35 -11.55 5.12
C ALA A 17 0.62 -10.23 5.39
N THR A 18 1.20 -9.37 6.23
CA THR A 18 0.66 -8.03 6.51
C THR A 18 0.63 -7.17 5.25
N ALA A 19 1.67 -7.23 4.41
CA ALA A 19 1.71 -6.52 3.13
C ALA A 19 0.60 -7.00 2.18
N TRP A 20 0.38 -8.31 2.05
CA TRP A 20 -0.72 -8.86 1.25
C TRP A 20 -2.10 -8.39 1.73
N ILE A 21 -2.31 -8.36 3.04
CA ILE A 21 -3.58 -7.88 3.62
C ILE A 21 -3.76 -6.40 3.34
N GLY A 22 -2.73 -5.59 3.58
CA GLY A 22 -2.73 -4.16 3.28
C GLY A 22 -3.02 -3.87 1.81
N ASP A 23 -2.40 -4.64 0.91
CA ASP A 23 -2.59 -4.49 -0.52
C ASP A 23 -4.01 -4.86 -0.95
N SER A 24 -4.56 -5.94 -0.39
CA SER A 24 -5.93 -6.36 -0.65
C SER A 24 -6.94 -5.31 -0.18
N ILE A 25 -6.73 -4.74 1.02
CA ILE A 25 -7.54 -3.63 1.53
C ILE A 25 -7.42 -2.41 0.63
N GLY A 26 -6.21 -2.07 0.18
CA GLY A 26 -5.97 -0.98 -0.76
C GLY A 26 -6.71 -1.17 -2.08
N VAL A 27 -6.65 -2.36 -2.68
CA VAL A 27 -7.39 -2.69 -3.91
C VAL A 27 -8.90 -2.56 -3.70
N VAL A 28 -9.44 -3.07 -2.59
CA VAL A 28 -10.86 -2.94 -2.26
C VAL A 28 -11.26 -1.47 -2.09
N ALA A 29 -10.46 -0.67 -1.38
CA ALA A 29 -10.70 0.76 -1.23
C ALA A 29 -10.67 1.49 -2.59
N ALA A 30 -9.71 1.18 -3.46
CA ALA A 30 -9.63 1.73 -4.81
C ALA A 30 -10.88 1.37 -5.64
N LEU A 31 -11.38 0.14 -5.53
CA LEU A 31 -12.63 -0.28 -6.17
C LEU A 31 -13.85 0.44 -5.59
N ILE A 32 -13.94 0.65 -4.28
CA ILE A 32 -15.02 1.41 -3.65
C ILE A 32 -15.02 2.86 -4.15
N THR A 33 -13.85 3.45 -4.40
CA THR A 33 -13.72 4.80 -4.98
C THR A 33 -14.41 4.92 -6.34
N ARG A 34 -14.39 3.84 -7.15
CA ARG A 34 -15.10 3.77 -8.44
C ARG A 34 -16.60 3.94 -8.27
N PHE A 35 -17.19 3.35 -7.23
CA PHE A 35 -18.63 3.39 -6.96
C PHE A 35 -19.06 4.62 -6.15
N THR A 36 -18.13 5.24 -5.42
CA THR A 36 -18.35 6.45 -4.61
C THR A 36 -17.84 7.72 -5.28
N ALA A 37 -17.61 7.66 -6.60
CA ALA A 37 -17.07 8.72 -7.45
C ALA A 37 -17.76 10.09 -7.30
N ASN A 38 -19.00 10.13 -6.82
CA ASN A 38 -19.77 11.36 -6.60
C ASN A 38 -19.21 12.24 -5.46
N PHE A 39 -18.48 11.69 -4.50
CA PHE A 39 -17.93 12.43 -3.36
C PHE A 39 -16.46 12.78 -3.57
N HIS A 40 -16.17 13.99 -4.06
CA HIS A 40 -14.80 14.45 -4.34
C HIS A 40 -13.82 14.28 -3.16
N ALA A 41 -14.25 14.50 -1.93
CA ALA A 41 -13.43 14.29 -0.74
C ALA A 41 -13.00 12.81 -0.54
N MET A 42 -13.81 11.87 -1.02
CA MET A 42 -13.54 10.43 -0.96
C MET A 42 -12.30 10.05 -1.80
N TRP A 43 -12.07 10.75 -2.91
CA TRP A 43 -10.91 10.53 -3.78
C TRP A 43 -9.61 10.91 -3.07
N ALA A 44 -9.61 12.04 -2.37
CA ALA A 44 -8.48 12.50 -1.57
C ALA A 44 -8.17 11.53 -0.43
N PHE A 45 -9.22 11.13 0.32
CA PHE A 45 -9.09 10.23 1.45
C PHE A 45 -8.55 8.86 1.03
N ILE A 46 -9.12 8.25 -0.02
CA ILE A 46 -8.67 6.95 -0.50
C ILE A 46 -7.29 7.05 -1.15
N GLY A 47 -7.01 8.14 -1.86
CA GLY A 47 -5.67 8.39 -2.42
C GLY A 47 -4.58 8.47 -1.34
N ILE A 48 -4.83 9.19 -0.25
CA ILE A 48 -3.91 9.28 0.90
C ILE A 48 -3.79 7.92 1.60
N LEU A 49 -4.89 7.20 1.79
CA LEU A 49 -4.89 5.87 2.40
C LEU A 49 -4.02 4.89 1.59
N LEU A 50 -4.16 4.88 0.26
CA LEU A 50 -3.36 4.05 -0.65
C LEU A 50 -1.87 4.39 -0.59
N LEU A 51 -1.53 5.68 -0.52
CA LEU A 51 -0.15 6.13 -0.36
C LEU A 51 0.43 5.72 0.99
N ALA A 52 -0.37 5.79 2.06
CA ALA A 52 0.04 5.34 3.39
C ALA A 52 0.30 3.82 3.43
N ILE A 53 -0.54 3.02 2.79
CA ILE A 53 -0.35 1.56 2.66
C ILE A 53 0.93 1.26 1.86
N ALA A 54 1.13 1.95 0.73
CA ALA A 54 2.35 1.81 -0.08
C ALA A 54 3.62 2.14 0.71
N MET A 55 3.62 3.25 1.47
CA MET A 55 4.74 3.61 2.35
C MET A 55 4.93 2.61 3.49
N MET A 56 3.84 2.16 4.12
CA MET A 56 3.88 1.21 5.22
C MET A 56 4.48 -0.12 4.79
N ASN A 57 4.17 -0.60 3.58
CA ASN A 57 4.80 -1.80 3.01
C ASN A 57 6.31 -1.62 2.86
N VAL A 58 6.76 -0.52 2.24
CA VAL A 58 8.21 -0.27 2.08
C VAL A 58 8.90 -0.16 3.43
N TRP A 59 8.27 0.49 4.40
CA TRP A 59 8.83 0.70 5.74
C TRP A 59 8.91 -0.60 6.54
N LEU A 60 7.86 -1.42 6.53
CA LEU A 60 7.85 -2.74 7.18
C LEU A 60 8.94 -3.65 6.63
N LEU A 61 9.10 -3.72 5.30
CA LEU A 61 10.11 -4.59 4.70
C LEU A 61 11.55 -4.11 4.94
N SER A 62 11.77 -2.79 4.95
CA SER A 62 13.08 -2.22 5.28
C SER A 62 13.54 -2.58 6.70
N ARG A 63 12.60 -2.72 7.65
CA ARG A 63 12.86 -3.06 9.07
C ARG A 63 13.29 -4.52 9.28
N VAL A 64 12.85 -5.43 8.41
CA VAL A 64 13.23 -6.87 8.45
C VAL A 64 14.33 -7.24 7.46
N GLY A 65 14.97 -6.24 6.84
CA GLY A 65 16.09 -6.45 5.91
C GLY A 65 15.69 -7.09 4.59
N LEU A 66 14.41 -7.10 4.26
CA LEU A 66 13.91 -7.61 2.98
C LEU A 66 13.90 -6.48 1.96
N SER A 67 14.57 -6.69 0.82
CA SER A 67 14.47 -5.75 -0.29
C SER A 67 13.07 -5.88 -0.92
N PRO A 68 12.38 -4.77 -1.26
CA PRO A 68 11.13 -4.82 -2.00
C PRO A 68 11.23 -5.65 -3.29
N SER A 69 12.43 -5.70 -3.90
CA SER A 69 12.75 -6.51 -5.09
C SER A 69 12.64 -8.02 -4.88
N THR A 70 12.78 -8.49 -3.63
CA THR A 70 12.74 -9.91 -3.26
C THR A 70 11.38 -10.38 -2.79
N THR A 71 10.43 -9.46 -2.66
CA THR A 71 9.06 -9.68 -2.15
C THR A 71 8.07 -9.07 -3.12
N PRO A 72 7.54 -9.88 -4.06
CA PRO A 72 6.54 -9.46 -5.05
C PRO A 72 5.37 -8.62 -4.49
N PRO A 73 4.81 -8.90 -3.29
CA PRO A 73 3.65 -8.16 -2.78
C PRO A 73 4.01 -6.72 -2.47
N ALA A 74 5.12 -6.49 -1.76
CA ALA A 74 5.57 -5.15 -1.42
C ALA A 74 5.89 -4.30 -2.65
N LEU A 75 6.41 -4.92 -3.71
CA LEU A 75 6.71 -4.28 -4.99
C LEU A 75 5.42 -3.89 -5.72
N VAL A 76 4.45 -4.81 -5.79
CA VAL A 76 3.15 -4.56 -6.42
C VAL A 76 2.36 -3.54 -5.62
N GLY A 77 2.23 -3.69 -4.30
CA GLY A 77 1.57 -2.74 -3.42
C GLY A 77 2.17 -1.35 -3.51
N SER A 78 3.50 -1.21 -3.40
CA SER A 78 4.14 0.11 -3.45
C SER A 78 3.99 0.80 -4.81
N VAL A 79 4.16 0.08 -5.92
CA VAL A 79 4.09 0.66 -7.28
C VAL A 79 2.65 0.86 -7.73
N VAL A 80 1.80 -0.15 -7.59
CA VAL A 80 0.40 -0.12 -8.07
C VAL A 80 -0.46 0.74 -7.16
N LEU A 81 -0.45 0.55 -5.84
CA LEU A 81 -1.26 1.38 -4.94
C LEU A 81 -0.68 2.78 -4.84
N GLY A 82 0.64 2.94 -4.90
CA GLY A 82 1.29 4.25 -4.96
C GLY A 82 0.90 5.05 -6.22
N SER A 83 0.88 4.41 -7.39
CA SER A 83 0.46 5.07 -8.64
C SER A 83 -1.05 5.37 -8.68
N ILE A 84 -1.89 4.47 -8.19
CA ILE A 84 -3.34 4.72 -8.08
C ILE A 84 -3.61 5.84 -7.07
N GLY A 85 -2.98 5.78 -5.90
CA GLY A 85 -3.14 6.77 -4.84
C GLY A 85 -2.69 8.16 -5.26
N SER A 86 -1.49 8.28 -5.85
CA SER A 86 -1.00 9.56 -6.40
C SER A 86 -1.90 10.12 -7.51
N ARG A 87 -2.48 9.26 -8.35
CA ARG A 87 -3.44 9.68 -9.38
C ARG A 87 -4.76 10.16 -8.78
N LEU A 88 -5.27 9.51 -7.73
CA LEU A 88 -6.50 9.95 -7.04
C LEU A 88 -6.29 11.29 -6.31
N VAL A 89 -5.17 11.44 -5.61
CA VAL A 89 -4.79 12.72 -4.97
C VAL A 89 -4.57 13.81 -6.03
N GLY A 90 -3.87 13.49 -7.12
CA GLY A 90 -3.63 14.41 -8.23
C GLY A 90 -4.93 14.86 -8.90
N ASN A 91 -5.85 13.93 -9.18
CA ASN A 91 -7.19 14.26 -9.68
C ASN A 91 -7.95 15.17 -8.72
N TRP A 92 -7.91 14.89 -7.41
CA TRP A 92 -8.55 15.75 -6.42
C TRP A 92 -7.97 17.18 -6.39
N LEU A 93 -6.64 17.31 -6.43
CA LEU A 93 -5.95 18.61 -6.45
C LEU A 93 -6.22 19.40 -7.74
N THR A 94 -6.34 18.70 -8.88
CA THR A 94 -6.57 19.33 -10.19
C THR A 94 -8.05 19.56 -10.50
N LEU A 95 -8.99 18.94 -9.77
CA LEU A 95 -10.43 19.11 -9.96
C LEU A 95 -11.02 20.40 -9.37
N LYS A 96 -10.20 21.40 -9.01
CA LYS A 96 -10.67 22.79 -8.80
C LYS A 96 -10.16 23.72 -9.89
N ALA A 97 -10.87 23.74 -11.01
CA ALA A 97 -10.99 24.91 -11.91
C ALA A 97 -12.15 24.73 -12.91
N LYS A 98 -13.37 24.49 -12.43
CA LYS A 98 -14.60 24.93 -13.11
C LYS A 98 -15.63 25.35 -12.07
#